data_AF-A0A329VXX9-F1
#
_entry.id   AF-A0A329VXX9-F1
#
_cell.length_a   1.000
_cell.length_b   1.000
_cell.length_c   1.000
_cell.angle_alpha   90.00
_cell.angle_beta   90.00
_cell.angle_gamma   90.00
#
_symmetry.space_group_name_H-M   'P 1'
#
loop_
_entity.id
_entity.type
_entity.pdbx_description
1 polymer ?
#
loop_
_entity_poly.entity_id
_entity_poly.type
_entity_poly.pdbx_seq_one_letter_code
_entity_poly.pdbx_strand_id
1 'polypeptide(L)'
;MRDSRPQSLDVLFEDAAAVEKSPLHVIQQRAVALLKLNRAVVSLLPAQLHPWCRVANYRKQILVLEAGNASWMTRLRYELPTLLSTLRSEILPSLSSIDIRINPSLMIKHGNSAQSFAKTMSDDHKTLPTRQLSQESAKELIMLANRSPKKLKERLERLAALAGESASTAKTTKR
;
A
#
# COMPACT_ATOMS: atom_id res chain seq x y z
N MET A 1 -18.66 -36.57 4.99
CA MET A 1 -18.61 -35.29 5.74
C MET A 1 -17.32 -34.59 5.35
N ARG A 2 -17.34 -33.31 4.94
CA ARG A 2 -16.11 -32.58 4.58
C ARG A 2 -15.52 -31.97 5.84
N ASP A 3 -14.31 -32.37 6.21
CA ASP A 3 -13.55 -31.72 7.26
C ASP A 3 -13.29 -30.26 6.86
N SER A 4 -13.83 -29.33 7.64
CA SER A 4 -13.73 -27.88 7.39
C SER A 4 -12.86 -27.18 8.43
N ARG A 5 -11.95 -27.93 9.06
CA ARG A 5 -11.03 -27.36 10.06
C ARG A 5 -10.02 -26.45 9.34
N PRO A 6 -9.61 -25.33 9.97
CA PRO A 6 -8.56 -24.49 9.42
C PRO A 6 -7.26 -25.31 9.37
N GLN A 7 -6.83 -25.69 8.17
CA GLN A 7 -5.54 -26.31 7.94
C GLN A 7 -4.45 -25.23 7.89
N SER A 8 -3.26 -25.53 8.40
CA SER A 8 -2.12 -24.64 8.24
C SER A 8 -1.74 -24.54 6.77
N LEU A 9 -1.27 -23.36 6.35
CA LEU A 9 -0.82 -23.12 4.97
C LEU A 9 0.32 -24.07 4.58
N ASP A 10 1.17 -24.46 5.53
CA ASP A 10 2.31 -25.35 5.28
C ASP A 10 1.88 -26.75 4.81
N VAL A 11 0.80 -27.30 5.39
CA VAL A 11 0.26 -28.61 4.97
C VAL A 11 -0.22 -28.57 3.52
N LEU A 12 -0.83 -27.45 3.09
CA LEU A 12 -1.25 -27.26 1.70
C LEU A 12 -0.07 -27.12 0.72
N PHE A 13 1.10 -26.66 1.19
CA PHE A 13 2.33 -26.60 0.40
C PHE A 13 3.07 -27.94 0.34
N GLU A 14 2.96 -28.77 1.39
CA GLU A 14 3.54 -30.12 1.47
C GLU A 14 2.73 -31.15 0.66
N ASP A 15 1.41 -31.18 0.77
CA ASP A 15 0.53 -32.04 -0.04
C ASP A 15 0.69 -31.75 -1.55
N ALA A 16 0.96 -30.48 -1.86
CA ALA A 16 1.27 -29.97 -3.18
C ALA A 16 2.62 -30.41 -3.75
N ALA A 17 3.55 -30.87 -2.91
CA ALA A 17 4.86 -31.35 -3.32
C ALA A 17 4.84 -32.83 -3.72
N ALA A 18 3.88 -33.61 -3.20
CA ALA A 18 3.69 -35.03 -3.50
C ALA A 18 2.94 -35.28 -4.82
N VAL A 19 2.08 -34.35 -5.25
CA VAL A 19 1.39 -34.38 -6.55
C VAL A 19 2.15 -33.48 -7.50
N GLU A 20 2.62 -34.00 -8.64
CA GLU A 20 3.46 -33.32 -9.63
C GLU A 20 3.18 -31.80 -9.74
N LYS A 21 4.08 -30.99 -9.15
CA LYS A 21 4.12 -29.52 -9.19
C LYS A 21 2.74 -28.86 -9.14
N SER A 22 2.10 -28.90 -7.98
CA SER A 22 0.85 -28.18 -7.78
C SER A 22 0.97 -26.69 -8.22
N PRO A 23 -0.14 -26.09 -8.70
CA PRO A 23 -0.13 -24.69 -9.12
C PRO A 23 0.28 -23.73 -8.00
N LEU A 24 0.01 -24.08 -6.73
CA LEU A 24 0.40 -23.26 -5.58
C LEU A 24 1.91 -23.24 -5.37
N HIS A 25 2.58 -24.38 -5.53
CA HIS A 25 4.03 -24.46 -5.42
C HIS A 25 4.73 -23.60 -6.49
N VAL A 26 4.20 -23.59 -7.72
CA VAL A 26 4.71 -22.72 -8.80
C VAL A 26 4.53 -21.23 -8.45
N ILE A 27 3.39 -20.85 -7.88
CA ILE A 27 3.14 -19.47 -7.44
C ILE A 27 4.12 -19.09 -6.33
N GLN A 28 4.32 -19.96 -5.33
CA GLN A 28 5.25 -19.75 -4.23
C GLN A 28 6.69 -19.54 -4.75
N GLN A 29 7.19 -20.46 -5.59
CA GLN A 29 8.52 -20.34 -6.18
C GLN A 29 8.68 -19.03 -6.95
N ARG A 30 7.68 -18.66 -7.76
CA ARG A 30 7.69 -17.38 -8.50
C ARG A 30 7.68 -16.17 -7.56
N ALA A 31 6.89 -16.20 -6.49
CA ALA A 31 6.85 -15.12 -5.51
C ALA A 31 8.21 -14.94 -4.81
N VAL A 32 8.85 -16.04 -4.41
CA VAL A 32 10.20 -16.02 -3.81
C VAL A 32 11.23 -15.46 -4.79
N ALA A 33 11.20 -15.93 -6.05
CA ALA A 33 12.09 -15.42 -7.10
C ALA A 33 11.90 -13.91 -7.34
N LEU A 34 10.65 -13.45 -7.39
CA LEU A 34 10.31 -12.03 -7.57
C LEU A 34 10.78 -11.19 -6.38
N LEU A 35 10.64 -11.69 -5.15
CA LEU A 35 11.14 -10.99 -3.95
C LEU A 35 12.67 -10.86 -3.96
N LYS A 36 13.40 -11.91 -4.36
CA LYS A 36 14.86 -11.85 -4.52
C LYS A 36 15.24 -10.84 -5.60
N LEU A 37 14.57 -10.89 -6.75
CA LEU A 37 14.77 -9.96 -7.85
C LEU A 37 14.52 -8.50 -7.42
N ASN A 38 13.44 -8.25 -6.67
CA ASN A 38 13.13 -6.93 -6.13
C ASN A 38 14.27 -6.39 -5.27
N ARG A 39 14.84 -7.21 -4.37
CA ARG A 39 15.97 -6.80 -3.53
C ARG A 39 17.19 -6.44 -4.36
N ALA A 40 17.53 -7.27 -5.34
CA ALA A 40 18.69 -7.04 -6.21
C ALA A 40 18.52 -5.78 -7.08
N VAL A 41 17.34 -5.57 -7.67
CA VAL A 41 17.07 -4.37 -8.47
C VAL A 41 17.12 -3.11 -7.60
N VAL A 42 16.54 -3.14 -6.40
CA VAL A 42 16.57 -1.98 -5.48
C VAL A 42 17.99 -1.67 -5.03
N SER A 43 18.84 -2.68 -4.76
CA SER A 43 20.24 -2.44 -4.38
C SER A 43 21.09 -1.81 -5.48
N LEU A 44 20.73 -1.99 -6.76
CA LEU A 44 21.41 -1.35 -7.89
C LEU A 44 20.99 0.12 -8.08
N LEU A 45 19.85 0.51 -7.51
CA LEU A 45 19.33 1.87 -7.63
C LEU A 45 19.91 2.81 -6.55
N PRO A 46 19.99 4.12 -6.81
CA PRO A 46 20.29 5.12 -5.79
C PRO A 46 19.36 5.04 -4.57
N ALA A 47 19.91 5.27 -3.37
CA ALA A 47 19.20 5.15 -2.09
C ALA A 47 17.90 5.97 -2.02
N GLN A 48 17.85 7.12 -2.71
CA GLN A 48 16.67 7.99 -2.73
C GLN A 48 15.48 7.36 -3.46
N LEU A 49 15.70 6.38 -4.33
CA LEU A 49 14.66 5.69 -5.10
C LEU A 49 14.12 4.45 -4.41
N HIS A 50 14.83 3.91 -3.41
CA HIS A 50 14.46 2.66 -2.74
C HIS A 50 13.03 2.64 -2.20
N PRO A 51 12.52 3.71 -1.53
CA PRO A 51 11.17 3.67 -0.98
C PRO A 51 10.08 3.82 -2.04
N TRP A 52 10.44 4.31 -3.23
CA TRP A 52 9.49 4.75 -4.25
C TRP A 52 9.50 3.86 -5.50
N CYS A 53 10.30 2.80 -5.49
CA CYS A 53 10.45 1.84 -6.57
C CYS A 53 10.20 0.42 -6.07
N ARG A 54 9.50 -0.38 -6.87
CA ARG A 54 9.31 -1.82 -6.60
C ARG A 54 9.27 -2.59 -7.91
N VAL A 55 9.84 -3.80 -7.92
CA VAL A 55 9.61 -4.77 -9.00
C VAL A 55 8.21 -5.37 -8.84
N ALA A 56 7.37 -5.14 -9.83
CA ALA A 56 6.00 -5.65 -9.87
C ALA A 56 5.93 -7.04 -10.49
N ASN A 57 6.70 -7.27 -11.57
CA ASN A 57 6.69 -8.54 -12.29
C ASN A 57 7.92 -8.69 -13.19
N TYR A 58 8.21 -9.93 -13.58
CA TYR A 58 9.09 -10.25 -14.68
C TYR A 58 8.40 -11.30 -15.57
N ARG A 59 8.12 -10.94 -16.82
CA ARG A 59 7.40 -11.82 -17.76
C ARG A 59 7.85 -11.57 -19.18
N LYS A 60 7.94 -12.63 -19.99
CA LYS A 60 8.31 -12.54 -21.42
C LYS A 60 9.55 -11.66 -21.64
N GLN A 61 10.56 -11.82 -20.79
CA GLN A 61 11.80 -11.02 -20.85
C GLN A 61 11.63 -9.51 -20.58
N ILE A 62 10.49 -9.08 -20.04
CA ILE A 62 10.22 -7.69 -19.68
C ILE A 62 10.12 -7.58 -18.16
N LEU A 63 10.93 -6.69 -17.58
CA LEU A 63 10.86 -6.33 -16.17
C LEU A 63 9.85 -5.18 -16.01
N VAL A 64 8.87 -5.37 -15.13
CA VAL A 64 7.89 -4.33 -14.80
C VAL A 64 8.25 -3.73 -13.46
N LEU A 65 8.58 -2.45 -13.47
CA LEU A 65 8.83 -1.62 -12.29
C LEU A 65 7.60 -0.77 -11.98
N GLU A 66 7.36 -0.54 -10.71
CA GLU A 66 6.38 0.39 -10.19
C GLU A 66 7.08 1.58 -9.57
N ALA A 67 6.62 2.78 -9.94
CA ALA A 67 7.06 4.05 -9.39
C ALA A 67 5.92 4.69 -8.59
N GLY A 68 6.22 5.31 -7.45
CA GLY A 68 5.17 5.87 -6.58
C GLY A 68 4.37 7.03 -7.19
N ASN A 69 4.98 7.83 -8.08
CA ASN A 69 4.31 8.91 -8.81
C ASN A 69 5.05 9.23 -10.13
N ALA A 70 4.54 10.21 -10.89
CA ALA A 70 5.13 10.61 -12.17
C ALA A 70 6.56 11.18 -12.04
N SER A 71 6.83 11.96 -10.99
CA SER A 71 8.18 12.52 -10.74
C SER A 71 9.21 11.40 -10.53
N TRP A 72 8.86 10.38 -9.74
CA TRP A 72 9.72 9.22 -9.53
C TRP A 72 9.83 8.32 -10.76
N MET A 73 8.77 8.18 -11.56
CA MET A 73 8.84 7.49 -12.85
C MET A 73 9.86 8.16 -13.77
N THR A 74 9.81 9.49 -13.89
CA THR A 74 10.77 10.24 -14.72
C THR A 74 12.19 10.07 -14.18
N ARG A 75 12.38 10.12 -12.86
CA ARG A 75 13.70 9.87 -12.26
C ARG A 75 14.23 8.46 -12.54
N LEU A 76 13.38 7.44 -12.43
CA LEU A 76 13.72 6.06 -12.77
C LEU A 76 14.07 5.87 -14.25
N ARG A 77 13.48 6.66 -15.16
CA ARG A 77 13.83 6.61 -16.59
C ARG A 77 15.27 7.04 -16.87
N TYR A 78 15.82 7.97 -16.09
CA TYR A 78 17.22 8.35 -16.23
C TYR A 78 18.18 7.23 -15.80
N GLU A 79 17.79 6.41 -14.82
CA GLU A 79 18.57 5.26 -14.35
C GLU A 79 18.43 4.03 -15.26
N LEU A 80 17.44 4.01 -16.15
CA LEU A 80 17.07 2.83 -16.94
C LEU A 80 18.20 2.26 -17.79
N PRO A 81 19.01 3.06 -18.53
CA PRO A 81 20.07 2.52 -19.38
C PRO A 81 21.13 1.77 -18.56
N THR A 82 21.55 2.36 -17.43
CA THR A 82 22.53 1.77 -16.50
C THR A 82 21.96 0.55 -15.80
N LEU A 83 20.70 0.62 -15.36
CA LEU A 83 20.03 -0.51 -14.72
C LEU A 83 19.86 -1.69 -15.69
N LEU A 84 19.50 -1.41 -16.94
CA LEU A 84 19.28 -2.44 -17.94
C LEU A 84 20.59 -3.12 -18.36
N SER A 85 21.69 -2.37 -18.50
CA SER A 85 23.00 -2.96 -18.78
C SER A 85 23.51 -3.83 -17.63
N THR A 86 23.46 -3.34 -16.40
CA THR A 86 23.88 -4.09 -15.19
C THR A 86 23.02 -5.34 -14.95
N LEU A 87 21.71 -5.24 -15.14
CA LEU A 87 20.83 -6.40 -15.02
C LEU A 87 21.13 -7.47 -16.06
N ARG A 88 21.48 -7.09 -17.29
CA ARG A 88 21.86 -8.06 -18.34
C ARG A 88 23.18 -8.76 -18.05
N SER A 89 24.16 -8.06 -17.49
CA SER A 89 25.46 -8.66 -17.19
C SER A 89 25.44 -9.60 -15.99
N GLU A 90 24.62 -9.31 -14.98
CA GLU A 90 24.72 -10.00 -13.69
C GLU A 90 23.57 -10.96 -13.37
N ILE A 91 22.31 -10.59 -13.68
CA ILE A 91 21.14 -11.25 -13.07
C ILE A 91 20.19 -11.84 -14.13
N LEU A 92 19.88 -11.09 -15.19
CA LEU A 92 18.88 -11.41 -16.21
C LEU A 92 19.45 -11.19 -17.62
N PRO A 93 20.30 -12.10 -18.13
CA PRO A 93 20.90 -11.96 -19.47
C PRO A 93 19.87 -11.94 -20.60
N SER A 94 18.69 -12.52 -20.38
CA SER A 94 17.58 -12.51 -21.35
C SER A 94 16.67 -11.29 -21.26
N LEU A 95 16.96 -10.30 -20.42
CA LEU A 95 16.12 -9.11 -20.26
C LEU A 95 16.06 -8.28 -21.56
N SER A 96 14.88 -8.11 -22.13
CA SER A 96 14.65 -7.34 -23.36
C SER A 96 14.39 -5.87 -23.06
N SER A 97 13.46 -5.55 -22.16
CA SER A 97 13.09 -4.17 -21.82
C SER A 97 12.63 -4.03 -20.37
N ILE A 98 12.55 -2.79 -19.91
CA ILE A 98 12.02 -2.43 -18.60
C ILE A 98 10.82 -1.48 -18.80
N ASP A 99 9.65 -1.91 -18.36
CA ASP A 99 8.43 -1.10 -18.33
C ASP A 99 8.24 -0.47 -16.96
N ILE A 100 7.86 0.81 -16.90
CA ILE A 100 7.55 1.48 -15.63
C ILE A 100 6.04 1.79 -15.58
N ARG A 101 5.39 1.46 -14.46
CA ARG A 101 4.00 1.81 -14.15
C ARG A 101 3.93 2.68 -12.90
N ILE A 102 2.96 3.59 -12.84
CA ILE A 102 2.74 4.39 -11.63
C ILE A 102 1.85 3.60 -10.67
N ASN A 103 2.30 3.44 -9.42
CA ASN A 103 1.53 2.85 -8.34
C ASN A 103 1.53 3.79 -7.11
N PRO A 104 0.46 4.59 -6.91
CA PRO A 104 0.39 5.55 -5.79
C PRO A 104 0.34 4.87 -4.41
N SER A 105 0.06 3.57 -4.32
CA SER A 105 0.08 2.86 -3.03
C SER A 105 1.47 2.82 -2.39
N LEU A 106 2.54 2.97 -3.18
CA LEU A 106 3.90 3.10 -2.68
C LEU A 106 4.09 4.40 -1.87
N MET A 107 3.34 5.46 -2.20
CA MET A 107 3.35 6.71 -1.43
C MET A 107 2.72 6.56 -0.04
N ILE A 108 1.60 5.84 0.02
CA ILE A 108 0.82 5.66 1.26
C ILE A 108 1.60 4.85 2.30
N LYS A 109 2.32 3.81 1.85
CA LYS A 109 3.16 2.98 2.73
C LYS A 109 4.27 3.78 3.41
N HIS A 110 4.88 4.74 2.72
CA HIS A 110 5.93 5.57 3.30
C HIS A 110 5.40 6.70 4.18
N GLY A 111 4.23 7.27 3.85
CA GLY A 111 3.55 8.26 4.72
C GLY A 111 3.23 7.69 6.11
N ASN A 112 2.85 6.42 6.18
CA ASN A 112 2.61 5.72 7.46
C ASN A 112 3.92 5.27 8.14
N SER A 113 4.98 4.99 7.38
CA SER A 113 6.29 4.60 7.92
C SER A 113 7.04 5.77 8.58
N ALA A 114 6.88 7.01 8.09
CA ALA A 114 7.39 8.20 8.76
C ALA A 114 6.73 8.43 10.14
N GLN A 115 5.50 7.94 10.35
CA GLN A 115 4.84 7.90 11.66
C GLN A 115 5.25 6.68 12.50
N SER A 116 5.91 5.68 11.92
CA SER A 116 6.31 4.43 12.58
C SER A 116 7.71 4.51 13.21
N PHE A 117 8.65 5.25 12.61
CA PHE A 117 9.98 5.48 13.22
C PHE A 117 9.96 6.46 14.40
N ALA A 118 8.91 7.29 14.53
CA ALA A 118 8.68 8.11 15.71
C ALA A 118 7.97 7.34 16.85
N LYS A 119 7.55 6.08 16.62
CA LYS A 119 6.67 5.32 17.55
C LYS A 119 7.39 4.26 18.38
N THR A 120 8.72 4.19 18.34
CA THR A 120 9.49 3.23 19.17
C THR A 120 9.85 3.77 20.55
N MET A 121 9.46 5.01 20.90
CA MET A 121 9.59 5.54 22.27
C MET A 121 8.34 6.31 22.71
N SER A 122 7.21 5.62 22.83
CA SER A 122 6.16 6.00 23.78
C SER A 122 5.10 4.90 23.78
N ASP A 123 5.24 4.01 24.75
CA ASP A 123 4.13 3.24 25.28
C ASP A 123 3.16 4.23 25.95
N ASP A 124 2.18 4.73 25.18
CA ASP A 124 0.95 5.28 25.75
C ASP A 124 -0.16 5.27 24.71
N HIS A 125 -1.32 4.75 25.10
CA HIS A 125 -2.52 4.64 24.29
C HIS A 125 -3.05 6.03 23.88
N LYS A 126 -2.66 6.54 22.71
CA LYS A 126 -3.37 7.65 22.06
C LYS A 126 -3.97 7.22 20.72
N THR A 127 -5.28 7.01 20.79
CA THR A 127 -6.23 6.98 19.67
C THR A 127 -5.84 8.00 18.60
N LEU A 128 -5.65 7.50 17.38
CA LEU A 128 -5.50 8.32 16.16
C LEU A 128 -6.57 9.43 16.14
N PRO A 129 -6.24 10.67 15.74
CA PRO A 129 -7.26 11.70 15.59
C PRO A 129 -8.22 11.23 14.49
N THR A 130 -9.43 10.85 14.89
CA THR A 130 -10.55 10.74 13.97
C THR A 130 -10.65 12.08 13.23
N ARG A 131 -10.90 12.04 11.92
CA ARG A 131 -11.06 13.22 11.09
C ARG A 131 -12.33 13.96 11.55
N GLN A 132 -12.19 14.83 12.55
CA GLN A 132 -13.30 15.58 13.13
C GLN A 132 -13.68 16.73 12.17
N LEU A 133 -14.97 16.80 11.87
CA LEU A 133 -15.54 17.89 11.08
C LEU A 133 -15.63 19.15 11.98
N SER A 134 -15.29 20.33 11.46
CA SER A 134 -15.39 21.58 12.22
C SER A 134 -16.85 21.96 12.48
N GLN A 135 -17.11 22.69 13.57
CA GLN A 135 -18.46 23.20 13.88
C GLN A 135 -18.99 24.14 12.80
N GLU A 136 -18.10 24.84 12.10
CA GLU A 136 -18.44 25.75 11.02
C GLU A 136 -18.93 24.98 9.78
N SER A 137 -18.20 23.95 9.35
CA SER A 137 -18.61 23.07 8.26
C SER A 137 -19.92 22.33 8.56
N ALA A 138 -20.16 21.95 9.82
CA ALA A 138 -21.41 21.31 10.23
C ALA A 138 -22.64 22.22 10.00
N LYS A 139 -22.51 23.53 10.29
CA LYS A 139 -23.58 24.52 10.05
C LYS A 139 -23.86 24.70 8.56
N GLU A 140 -22.82 24.72 7.74
CA GLU A 140 -22.95 24.79 6.28
C GLU A 140 -23.68 23.56 5.72
N LEU A 141 -23.35 22.35 6.21
CA LEU A 141 -24.02 21.11 5.82
C LEU A 141 -25.51 21.11 6.17
N ILE A 142 -25.89 21.69 7.32
CA ILE A 142 -27.30 21.84 7.72
C ILE A 142 -28.02 22.82 6.78
N MET A 143 -27.37 23.94 6.43
CA MET A 143 -27.94 24.89 5.45
C MET A 143 -28.17 24.24 4.08
N LEU A 144 -27.24 23.39 3.63
CA LEU A 144 -27.39 22.64 2.37
C LEU A 144 -28.45 21.54 2.46
N ALA A 145 -28.58 20.87 3.61
CA ALA A 145 -29.57 19.83 3.83
C ALA A 145 -31.01 20.36 3.66
N ASN A 146 -31.27 21.58 4.14
CA ASN A 146 -32.58 22.24 4.01
C ASN A 146 -32.98 22.54 2.57
N ARG A 147 -32.02 22.63 1.64
CA ARG A 147 -32.25 22.89 0.21
C ARG A 147 -32.18 21.63 -0.66
N SER A 148 -32.07 20.46 -0.04
CA SER A 148 -31.77 19.19 -0.72
C SER A 148 -32.95 18.22 -0.73
N PRO A 149 -33.03 17.30 -1.72
CA PRO A 149 -34.07 16.26 -1.77
C PRO A 149 -33.98 15.31 -0.58
N LYS A 150 -35.12 14.69 -0.21
CA LYS A 150 -35.33 13.94 1.05
C LYS A 150 -34.20 12.97 1.42
N LYS A 151 -33.70 12.19 0.45
CA LYS A 151 -32.63 11.18 0.67
C LYS A 151 -31.25 11.80 0.94
N LEU A 152 -30.98 12.97 0.39
CA LEU A 152 -29.70 13.68 0.54
C LEU A 152 -29.70 14.53 1.81
N LYS A 153 -30.84 15.15 2.14
CA LYS A 153 -31.08 15.87 3.39
C LYS A 153 -30.74 15.00 4.62
N GLU A 154 -31.29 13.79 4.71
CA GLU A 154 -31.07 12.87 5.82
C GLU A 154 -29.58 12.50 6.00
N ARG A 155 -28.84 12.35 4.89
CA ARG A 155 -27.41 12.02 4.93
C ARG A 155 -26.56 13.20 5.39
N LEU A 156 -26.88 14.41 4.94
CA LEU A 156 -26.17 15.63 5.33
C LEU A 156 -26.42 15.98 6.81
N GLU A 157 -27.64 15.80 7.30
CA GLU A 157 -27.97 15.98 8.73
C GLU A 157 -27.20 14.99 9.62
N ARG A 158 -27.13 13.71 9.23
CA ARG A 158 -26.31 12.71 9.93
C ARG A 158 -24.83 13.06 9.95
N LEU A 159 -24.29 13.57 8.84
CA LEU A 159 -22.89 14.00 8.77
C LEU A 159 -22.61 15.22 9.64
N ALA A 160 -23.54 16.19 9.71
CA ALA A 160 -23.41 17.35 10.57
C ALA A 160 -23.45 16.99 12.07
N ALA A 161 -24.26 16.00 12.46
CA ALA A 161 -24.36 15.53 13.85
C ALA A 161 -23.02 14.96 14.37
N LEU A 162 -22.27 14.26 13.52
CA LEU A 162 -20.97 13.68 13.85
C LEU A 162 -19.87 14.73 14.15
N ALA A 163 -20.09 16.01 13.81
CA ALA A 163 -19.14 17.09 14.09
C ALA A 163 -19.15 17.56 15.56
N GLY A 164 -20.25 17.37 16.29
CA GLY A 164 -20.41 17.85 17.67
C GLY A 164 -20.13 16.79 18.73
N GLU A 165 -20.29 15.51 18.40
CA GLU A 165 -20.29 14.42 19.38
C GLU A 165 -18.91 14.16 20.02
N SER A 166 -17.82 14.48 19.30
CA SER A 166 -16.45 14.33 19.83
C SER A 166 -15.96 15.50 20.68
N ALA A 167 -16.67 16.65 20.68
CA ALA A 167 -16.29 17.83 21.46
C ALA A 167 -16.96 17.90 22.85
N SER A 168 -18.07 17.18 23.04
CA SER A 168 -18.86 17.22 24.28
C SER A 168 -18.26 16.36 25.40
N THR A 169 -17.53 15.29 25.07
CA THR A 169 -16.94 14.38 26.08
C THR A 169 -15.70 14.94 26.80
N ALA A 170 -15.27 16.17 26.49
CA ALA A 170 -14.11 16.82 27.11
C ALA A 170 -14.44 17.99 28.07
N LYS A 171 -15.72 18.25 28.38
CA LYS A 171 -16.13 19.32 29.31
C LYS A 171 -17.09 18.86 30.41
N THR A 172 -16.69 17.84 31.16
CA THR A 172 -17.22 17.60 32.52
C THR A 172 -16.08 17.16 33.43
N THR A 173 -15.30 18.12 33.92
CA THR A 173 -14.49 17.96 35.15
C THR A 173 -13.99 19.32 35.63
N LYS A 174 -14.24 19.63 36.92
CA LYS A 174 -13.95 20.86 37.70
C LYS A 174 -14.82 22.07 37.33
N ARG A 175 -15.53 22.73 38.25
CA ARG A 175 -15.52 22.73 39.72
C ARG A 175 -16.91 23.12 40.22
#